data_AF-X1IK83-F1
#
_entry.id   AF-X1IK83-F1
#
_cell.length_a   1.000
_cell.length_b   1.000
_cell.length_c   1.000
_cell.angle_alpha   90.00
_cell.angle_beta   90.00
_cell.angle_gamma   90.00
#
_symmetry.space_group_name_H-M   'P 1'
#
loop_
_entity.id
_entity.type
_entity.pdbx_description
1 polymer ?
#
loop_
_entity_poly.entity_id
_entity_poly.type
_entity_poly.pdbx_seq_one_letter_code
_entity_poly.pdbx_strand_id
1 'polypeptide(L)'
;EEIDLPDSLIEAALALEEPKTFIMDGYLTKKEGGYVYYMLDLIWWRESEHTSQTAQERHHFMNKIQTSESIQQAPSIYFDNRRDAIDFLSGEEGPILLVPNSSGYPVTGNADWYLYNRSKELKLAEGADAKIEDLVDSGKWESMSAGERFNLMTKRKQIQPLYPFAQMKTTKKGYSEREVFGLKSVGDLAKDIFRTQSKQAVEIKVDGFRVQLHKLKDEARIFTESGHDITKQLPSLVEDIKRSAAKSYVIDAEATPYDKEFTNLGRAGAVPA
;
A
#
# COMPACT_ATOMS: atom_id res chain seq x y z
N GLU A 1 9.13 3.39 37.42
CA GLU A 1 10.43 3.04 38.00
C GLU A 1 11.32 2.59 36.87
N GLU A 2 12.57 3.01 36.88
CA GLU A 2 13.58 2.46 35.98
C GLU A 2 13.85 1.02 36.42
N ILE A 3 13.79 0.08 35.49
CA ILE A 3 14.00 -1.34 35.77
C ILE A 3 15.32 -1.72 35.13
N ASP A 4 16.28 -2.18 35.94
CA ASP A 4 17.53 -2.72 35.44
C ASP A 4 17.30 -3.95 34.54
N LEU A 5 18.21 -4.18 33.60
CA LEU A 5 18.17 -5.40 32.82
C LEU A 5 18.32 -6.62 33.75
N PRO A 6 17.50 -7.67 33.58
CA PRO A 6 17.61 -8.87 34.40
C PRO A 6 19.01 -9.50 34.28
N ASP A 7 19.62 -9.91 35.38
CA ASP A 7 20.97 -10.52 35.41
C ASP A 7 21.07 -11.71 34.44
N SER A 8 20.04 -12.57 34.41
CA SER A 8 19.94 -13.70 33.48
C SER A 8 20.04 -13.32 32.00
N LEU A 9 19.62 -12.11 31.62
CA LEU A 9 19.74 -11.60 30.26
C LEU A 9 21.16 -11.07 29.99
N ILE A 10 21.74 -10.38 30.97
CA ILE A 10 23.12 -9.88 30.90
C ILE A 10 24.09 -11.05 30.75
N GLU A 11 23.95 -12.08 31.60
CA GLU A 11 24.75 -13.30 31.55
C GLU A 11 24.60 -14.02 30.21
N ALA A 12 23.38 -14.15 29.69
CA ALA A 12 23.14 -14.75 28.39
C ALA A 12 23.78 -13.95 27.24
N ALA A 13 23.73 -12.62 27.29
CA ALA A 13 24.36 -11.77 26.28
C ALA A 13 25.89 -11.84 26.34
N LEU A 14 26.48 -11.90 27.54
CA LEU A 14 27.92 -12.05 27.74
C LEU A 14 28.44 -13.44 27.31
N ALA A 15 27.58 -14.46 27.38
CA ALA A 15 27.90 -15.82 26.96
C ALA A 15 27.87 -16.03 25.43
N LEU A 16 27.43 -15.04 24.63
CA LEU A 16 27.41 -15.15 23.17
C LEU A 16 28.84 -15.27 22.61
N GLU A 17 29.14 -16.40 21.96
CA GLU A 17 30.43 -16.64 21.33
C GLU A 17 30.56 -15.90 20.00
N GLU A 18 29.55 -16.01 19.14
CA GLU A 18 29.50 -15.38 17.82
C GLU A 18 28.08 -14.90 17.49
N PRO A 19 27.90 -13.72 16.88
CA PRO A 19 28.93 -12.72 16.56
C PRO A 19 29.34 -11.89 17.80
N LYS A 20 30.58 -11.37 17.82
CA LYS A 20 31.05 -10.49 18.91
C LYS A 20 30.58 -9.04 18.82
N THR A 21 30.17 -8.60 17.64
CA THR A 21 29.60 -7.26 17.42
C THR A 21 28.34 -7.40 16.59
N PHE A 22 27.25 -6.85 17.09
CA PHE A 22 25.93 -6.92 16.47
C PHE A 22 25.03 -5.81 17.03
N ILE A 23 23.95 -5.54 16.30
CA ILE A 23 22.82 -4.75 16.77
C ILE A 23 21.57 -5.53 16.40
N MET A 24 20.82 -5.93 17.41
CA MET A 24 19.55 -6.64 17.26
C MET A 24 18.40 -5.76 17.72
N ASP A 25 17.25 -5.94 17.09
CA ASP A 25 15.97 -5.37 17.50
C ASP A 25 15.10 -6.47 18.10
N GLY A 26 14.22 -6.11 19.03
CA GLY A 26 13.48 -7.08 19.81
C GLY A 26 12.75 -6.46 20.99
N TYR A 27 12.11 -7.33 21.78
CA TYR A 27 11.33 -6.92 22.95
C TYR A 27 11.60 -7.82 24.13
N LEU A 28 11.67 -7.21 25.32
CA LEU A 28 11.78 -7.91 26.59
C LEU A 28 10.37 -8.23 27.12
N THR A 29 10.13 -9.46 27.55
CA THR A 29 8.88 -9.87 28.19
C THR A 29 9.13 -10.75 29.40
N LYS A 30 8.13 -10.87 30.27
CA LYS A 30 8.16 -11.73 31.47
C LYS A 30 7.46 -13.05 31.16
N LYS A 31 8.09 -14.17 31.55
CA LYS A 31 7.50 -15.52 31.50
C LYS A 31 7.53 -16.17 32.88
N GLU A 32 6.78 -17.25 33.04
CA GLU A 32 6.92 -18.11 34.22
C GLU A 32 8.39 -18.55 34.34
N GLY A 33 9.06 -18.14 35.42
CA GLY A 33 10.47 -18.45 35.66
C GLY A 33 11.48 -17.33 35.33
N GLY A 34 11.08 -16.20 34.73
CA GLY A 34 12.02 -15.10 34.50
C GLY A 34 11.64 -14.12 33.39
N TYR A 35 12.66 -13.56 32.74
CA TYR A 35 12.53 -12.62 31.64
C TYR A 35 13.16 -13.20 30.37
N VAL A 36 12.55 -12.93 29.22
CA VAL A 36 13.02 -13.38 27.92
C VAL A 36 13.06 -12.19 26.98
N TYR A 37 14.21 -11.97 26.35
CA TYR A 37 14.35 -11.08 25.22
C TYR A 37 14.07 -11.84 23.93
N TYR A 38 13.05 -11.38 23.20
CA TYR A 38 12.70 -11.91 21.89
C TYR A 38 13.34 -11.07 20.80
N MET A 39 14.28 -11.68 20.06
CA MET A 39 14.88 -11.10 18.87
C MET A 39 13.84 -11.04 17.75
N LEU A 40 13.57 -9.85 17.26
CA LEU A 40 12.70 -9.58 16.12
C LEU A 40 13.50 -9.45 14.82
N ASP A 41 14.63 -8.74 14.86
CA ASP A 41 15.41 -8.43 13.67
C ASP A 41 16.90 -8.22 14.01
N LEU A 42 17.73 -8.15 12.98
CA LEU A 42 19.16 -7.93 13.09
C LEU A 42 19.64 -6.91 12.05
N ILE A 43 20.04 -5.74 12.52
CA ILE A 43 20.41 -4.60 11.67
C ILE A 43 21.90 -4.39 11.53
N TRP A 44 22.70 -5.13 12.31
CA TRP A 44 24.15 -5.11 12.22
C TRP A 44 24.72 -6.49 12.55
N TRP A 45 25.63 -6.97 11.71
CA TRP A 45 26.37 -8.21 11.94
C TRP A 45 27.87 -7.97 11.72
N ARG A 46 28.66 -8.14 12.77
CA ARG A 46 30.11 -7.91 12.80
C ARG A 46 30.51 -6.47 12.47
N GLU A 47 30.87 -6.21 11.22
CA GLU A 47 31.30 -4.91 10.70
C GLU A 47 30.40 -4.44 9.54
N SER A 48 29.25 -5.10 9.36
CA SER A 48 28.34 -4.84 8.25
C SER A 48 26.98 -4.36 8.76
N GLU A 49 26.57 -3.20 8.25
CA GLU A 49 25.21 -2.67 8.40
C GLU A 49 24.27 -3.42 7.46
N HIS A 50 23.16 -3.92 8.00
CA HIS A 50 22.18 -4.75 7.28
C HIS A 50 20.84 -4.02 7.06
N THR A 51 20.74 -2.73 7.39
CA THR A 51 19.50 -1.95 7.28
C THR A 51 18.91 -1.91 5.86
N SER A 52 19.76 -2.03 4.84
CA SER A 52 19.39 -2.07 3.42
C SER A 52 19.06 -3.47 2.88
N GLN A 53 19.37 -4.53 3.64
CA GLN A 53 19.05 -5.90 3.27
C GLN A 53 17.56 -6.17 3.47
N THR A 54 17.05 -7.20 2.81
CA THR A 54 15.66 -7.66 2.97
C THR A 54 15.45 -8.30 4.35
N ALA A 55 14.22 -8.30 4.86
CA ALA A 55 13.89 -8.95 6.13
C ALA A 55 14.25 -10.44 6.13
N GLN A 56 14.09 -11.10 4.99
CA GLN A 56 14.53 -12.49 4.82
C GLN A 56 16.04 -12.67 5.04
N GLU A 57 16.87 -11.81 4.45
CA GLU A 57 18.32 -11.85 4.63
C GLU A 57 18.71 -11.53 6.07
N ARG A 58 18.12 -10.49 6.68
CA ARG A 58 18.38 -10.13 8.08
C ARG A 58 18.00 -11.27 9.03
N HIS A 59 16.82 -11.88 8.85
CA HIS A 59 16.41 -13.06 9.62
C HIS A 59 17.35 -14.25 9.40
N HIS A 60 17.91 -14.44 8.20
CA HIS A 60 18.91 -15.49 7.98
C HIS A 60 20.17 -15.30 8.83
N PHE A 61 20.63 -14.05 9.05
CA PHE A 61 21.73 -13.77 9.96
C PHE A 61 21.31 -13.85 11.44
N MET A 62 20.12 -13.33 11.79
CA MET A 62 19.56 -13.46 13.13
C MET A 62 19.47 -14.93 13.55
N ASN A 63 19.14 -15.83 12.63
CA ASN A 63 19.04 -17.26 12.88
C ASN A 63 20.37 -17.94 13.22
N LYS A 64 21.49 -17.25 13.03
CA LYS A 64 22.83 -17.73 13.41
C LYS A 64 23.21 -17.33 14.84
N ILE A 65 22.44 -16.44 15.49
CA ILE A 65 22.67 -16.05 16.87
C ILE A 65 22.28 -17.22 17.79
N GLN A 66 23.18 -17.57 18.70
CA GLN A 66 22.93 -18.57 19.73
C GLN A 66 21.76 -18.15 20.62
N THR A 67 20.79 -19.05 20.79
CA THR A 67 19.64 -18.84 21.68
C THR A 67 19.89 -19.45 23.06
N SER A 68 19.14 -18.96 24.05
CA SER A 68 19.16 -19.43 25.43
C SER A 68 17.75 -19.30 26.04
N GLU A 69 17.60 -19.63 27.32
CA GLU A 69 16.34 -19.40 28.03
C GLU A 69 15.99 -17.91 28.09
N SER A 70 17.00 -17.03 28.22
CA SER A 70 16.82 -15.57 28.31
C SER A 70 16.83 -14.84 26.97
N ILE A 71 17.38 -15.43 25.89
CA ILE A 71 17.45 -14.82 24.55
C ILE A 71 16.88 -15.80 23.52
N GLN A 72 15.73 -15.48 22.95
CA GLN A 72 15.03 -16.34 21.99
C GLN A 72 14.69 -15.59 20.72
N GLN A 73 14.48 -16.31 19.62
CA GLN A 73 13.84 -15.73 18.43
C GLN A 73 12.36 -15.51 18.70
N ALA A 74 11.83 -14.38 18.26
CA ALA A 74 10.40 -14.13 18.29
C ALA A 74 9.67 -15.22 17.48
N PRO A 75 8.61 -15.85 18.04
CA PRO A 75 7.81 -16.82 17.31
C PRO A 75 7.31 -16.23 15.99
N SER A 76 7.66 -16.87 14.88
CA SER A 76 7.38 -16.38 13.53
C SER A 76 6.73 -17.49 12.71
N ILE A 77 5.70 -17.12 11.93
CA ILE A 77 5.03 -18.02 10.99
C ILE A 77 5.22 -17.44 9.60
N TYR A 78 5.66 -18.26 8.65
CA TYR A 78 5.88 -17.88 7.26
C TYR A 78 4.79 -18.49 6.37
N PHE A 79 4.28 -17.70 5.44
CA PHE A 79 3.29 -18.12 4.46
C PHE A 79 3.84 -17.95 3.05
N ASP A 80 3.83 -19.02 2.25
CA ASP A 80 4.24 -18.98 0.84
C ASP A 80 3.10 -18.60 -0.11
N ASN A 81 1.86 -18.54 0.41
CA ASN A 81 0.69 -18.18 -0.39
C ASN A 81 -0.31 -17.31 0.39
N ARG A 82 -1.06 -16.52 -0.37
CA ARG A 82 -2.04 -15.56 0.16
C ARG A 82 -3.20 -16.24 0.89
N ARG A 83 -3.62 -17.43 0.45
CA ARG A 83 -4.80 -18.11 1.01
C ARG A 83 -4.53 -18.50 2.46
N ASP A 84 -3.43 -19.17 2.74
CA ASP A 84 -3.10 -19.63 4.08
C ASP A 84 -2.84 -18.45 5.03
N ALA A 85 -2.23 -17.37 4.53
CA ALA A 85 -2.08 -16.14 5.31
C ALA A 85 -3.43 -15.52 5.70
N ILE A 86 -4.39 -15.50 4.76
CA ILE A 86 -5.76 -15.01 5.04
C ILE A 86 -6.46 -15.92 6.05
N ASP A 87 -6.37 -17.24 5.86
CA ASP A 87 -7.03 -18.22 6.74
C ASP A 87 -6.49 -18.10 8.17
N PHE A 88 -5.18 -17.97 8.36
CA PHE A 88 -4.56 -17.72 9.66
C PHE A 88 -5.03 -16.39 10.26
N LEU A 89 -4.85 -15.27 9.55
CA LEU A 89 -5.18 -13.94 10.08
C LEU A 89 -6.66 -13.79 10.39
N SER A 90 -7.54 -14.49 9.67
CA SER A 90 -8.99 -14.47 9.93
C SER A 90 -9.36 -15.14 11.26
N GLY A 91 -8.49 -15.96 11.83
CA GLY A 91 -8.65 -16.57 13.15
C GLY A 91 -8.09 -15.72 14.30
N GLU A 92 -7.29 -14.70 14.00
CA GLU A 92 -6.54 -13.94 15.01
C GLU A 92 -7.17 -12.58 15.32
N GLU A 93 -7.06 -12.12 16.56
CA GLU A 93 -7.47 -10.77 16.97
C GLU A 93 -6.33 -9.73 16.87
N GLY A 94 -5.07 -10.19 16.92
CA GLY A 94 -3.90 -9.33 17.01
C GLY A 94 -3.63 -8.81 18.43
N PRO A 95 -2.65 -7.91 18.62
CA PRO A 95 -1.80 -7.31 17.60
C PRO A 95 -0.77 -8.31 17.02
N ILE A 96 -0.65 -8.37 15.70
CA ILE A 96 0.34 -9.16 14.97
C ILE A 96 1.14 -8.23 14.07
N LEU A 97 2.47 -8.33 14.10
CA LEU A 97 3.35 -7.63 13.18
C LEU A 97 3.52 -8.47 11.91
N LEU A 98 3.15 -7.90 10.76
CA LEU A 98 3.32 -8.51 9.44
C LEU A 98 4.51 -7.86 8.75
N VAL A 99 5.56 -8.64 8.54
CA VAL A 99 6.80 -8.18 7.91
C VAL A 99 6.95 -8.86 6.55
N PRO A 100 6.78 -8.15 5.43
CA PRO A 100 7.10 -8.69 4.12
C PRO A 100 8.57 -9.08 4.05
N ASN A 101 8.87 -10.28 3.57
CA ASN A 101 10.25 -10.78 3.45
C ASN A 101 11.16 -9.85 2.62
N SER A 102 10.60 -9.10 1.67
CA SER A 102 11.31 -8.13 0.82
C SER A 102 11.56 -6.77 1.48
N SER A 103 11.05 -6.52 2.70
CA SER A 103 11.12 -5.20 3.34
C SER A 103 12.52 -4.90 3.88
N GLY A 104 12.97 -3.65 3.71
CA GLY A 104 14.16 -3.14 4.39
C GLY A 104 13.90 -2.85 5.88
N TYR A 105 14.92 -2.44 6.63
CA TYR A 105 14.72 -2.00 8.01
C TYR A 105 14.37 -0.50 8.07
N PRO A 106 13.36 -0.08 8.82
CA PRO A 106 12.79 1.26 8.73
C PRO A 106 13.54 2.33 9.55
N VAL A 107 14.78 2.64 9.17
CA VAL A 107 15.64 3.62 9.89
C VAL A 107 15.02 5.03 9.94
N THR A 108 14.21 5.41 8.95
CA THR A 108 13.60 6.75 8.84
C THR A 108 12.14 6.82 9.30
N GLY A 109 11.63 5.75 9.92
CA GLY A 109 10.27 5.69 10.49
C GLY A 109 9.16 5.29 9.52
N ASN A 110 9.42 5.22 8.22
CA ASN A 110 8.48 4.64 7.24
C ASN A 110 8.85 3.17 7.02
N ALA A 111 8.08 2.27 7.62
CA ALA A 111 8.24 0.83 7.44
C ALA A 111 7.21 0.28 6.47
N ASP A 112 7.65 -0.63 5.59
CA ASP A 112 6.74 -1.51 4.84
C ASP A 112 6.29 -2.70 5.73
N TRP A 113 6.08 -2.46 7.02
CA TRP A 113 5.62 -3.43 8.00
C TRP A 113 4.22 -3.04 8.44
N TYR A 114 3.36 -4.04 8.66
CA TYR A 114 1.97 -3.80 8.99
C TYR A 114 1.65 -4.28 10.39
N LEU A 115 1.06 -3.40 11.20
CA LEU A 115 0.43 -3.80 12.45
C LEU A 115 -0.99 -4.30 12.14
N TYR A 116 -1.19 -5.61 12.18
CA TYR A 116 -2.51 -6.21 12.12
C TYR A 116 -3.16 -6.20 13.50
N ASN A 117 -4.28 -5.50 13.64
CA ASN A 117 -5.14 -5.57 14.81
C ASN A 117 -6.58 -5.62 14.29
N ARG A 118 -7.30 -6.70 14.61
CA ARG A 118 -8.69 -6.87 14.22
C ARG A 118 -9.57 -6.02 15.14
N SER A 119 -9.48 -4.71 15.00
CA SER A 119 -10.36 -3.81 15.74
C SER A 119 -11.82 -4.09 15.36
N LYS A 120 -12.73 -3.97 16.34
CA LYS A 120 -14.19 -4.05 16.12
C LYS A 120 -14.72 -2.99 15.15
N GLU A 121 -13.91 -1.98 14.80
CA GLU A 121 -14.26 -0.89 13.88
C GLU A 121 -13.85 -1.16 12.43
N LEU A 122 -12.98 -2.14 12.17
CA LEU A 122 -12.72 -2.67 10.83
C LEU A 122 -13.89 -3.59 10.41
N LYS A 123 -15.10 -3.02 10.37
CA LYS A 123 -16.16 -3.57 9.54
C LYS A 123 -15.67 -3.43 8.11
N LEU A 124 -15.15 -4.52 7.55
CA LEU A 124 -14.91 -4.69 6.12
C LEU A 124 -16.22 -4.46 5.35
N ALA A 125 -16.57 -3.19 5.15
CA ALA A 125 -17.50 -2.65 4.17
C ALA A 125 -18.68 -3.56 3.78
N GLU A 126 -19.33 -4.19 4.75
CA GLU A 126 -20.41 -5.11 4.46
C GLU A 126 -21.59 -4.29 3.96
N GLY A 127 -22.00 -4.53 2.71
CA GLY A 127 -23.08 -3.79 2.05
C GLY A 127 -22.67 -2.51 1.32
N ALA A 128 -21.38 -2.14 1.23
CA ALA A 128 -20.98 -0.94 0.47
C ALA A 128 -21.28 -1.07 -1.03
N ASP A 129 -21.01 -2.25 -1.63
CA ASP A 129 -21.31 -2.51 -3.04
C ASP A 129 -22.81 -2.37 -3.33
N ALA A 130 -23.66 -3.10 -2.58
CA ALA A 130 -25.11 -3.01 -2.70
C ALA A 130 -25.67 -1.60 -2.45
N LYS A 131 -25.08 -0.86 -1.51
CA LYS A 131 -25.46 0.53 -1.24
C LYS A 131 -25.12 1.45 -2.40
N ILE A 132 -23.96 1.28 -3.04
CA ILE A 132 -23.59 2.08 -4.22
C ILE A 132 -24.53 1.75 -5.38
N GLU A 133 -24.85 0.48 -5.60
CA GLU A 133 -25.82 0.07 -6.63
C GLU A 133 -27.18 0.74 -6.42
N ASP A 134 -27.76 0.64 -5.21
CA ASP A 134 -29.02 1.29 -4.86
C ASP A 134 -28.97 2.81 -5.08
N LEU A 135 -27.92 3.47 -4.59
CA LEU A 135 -27.79 4.93 -4.71
C LEU A 135 -27.67 5.38 -6.17
N VAL A 136 -26.90 4.65 -6.98
CA VAL A 136 -26.69 4.98 -8.39
C VAL A 136 -27.97 4.72 -9.17
N ASP A 137 -28.60 3.56 -9.01
CA ASP A 137 -29.80 3.20 -9.76
C ASP A 137 -31.03 4.00 -9.34
N SER A 138 -31.10 4.41 -8.07
CA SER A 138 -32.14 5.33 -7.59
C SER A 138 -31.85 6.79 -7.94
N GLY A 139 -30.71 7.12 -8.55
CA GLY A 139 -30.27 8.48 -8.86
C GLY A 139 -29.87 9.34 -7.65
N LYS A 140 -29.89 8.79 -6.42
CA LYS A 140 -29.52 9.51 -5.19
C LYS A 140 -28.02 9.77 -5.10
N TRP A 141 -27.22 8.99 -5.83
CA TRP A 141 -25.77 9.11 -5.89
C TRP A 141 -25.30 10.53 -6.21
N GLU A 142 -25.93 11.21 -7.18
CA GLU A 142 -25.54 12.56 -7.59
C GLU A 142 -25.90 13.65 -6.57
N SER A 143 -26.78 13.35 -5.61
CA SER A 143 -27.10 14.27 -4.50
C SER A 143 -26.08 14.23 -3.37
N MET A 144 -25.14 13.28 -3.41
CA MET A 144 -24.11 13.11 -2.38
C MET A 144 -22.91 14.04 -2.61
N SER A 145 -22.28 14.45 -1.51
CA SER A 145 -21.01 15.17 -1.61
C SER A 145 -19.91 14.29 -2.23
N ALA A 146 -18.88 14.92 -2.80
CA ALA A 146 -17.73 14.22 -3.35
C ALA A 146 -17.01 13.36 -2.29
N GLY A 147 -16.92 13.86 -1.05
CA GLY A 147 -16.29 13.13 0.06
C GLY A 147 -17.06 11.88 0.47
N GLU A 148 -18.39 11.96 0.53
CA GLU A 148 -19.24 10.80 0.86
C GLU A 148 -19.18 9.72 -0.22
N ARG A 149 -19.21 10.11 -1.50
CA ARG A 149 -19.02 9.18 -2.63
C ARG A 149 -17.66 8.53 -2.57
N PHE A 150 -16.60 9.32 -2.40
CA PHE A 150 -15.24 8.80 -2.31
C PHE A 150 -15.08 7.79 -1.15
N ASN A 151 -15.61 8.10 0.03
CA ASN A 151 -15.57 7.21 1.19
C ASN A 151 -16.35 5.90 0.99
N LEU A 152 -17.45 5.91 0.23
CA LEU A 152 -18.15 4.67 -0.15
C LEU A 152 -17.36 3.89 -1.19
N MET A 153 -16.83 4.58 -2.19
CA MET A 153 -16.04 4.00 -3.27
C MET A 153 -14.78 3.28 -2.78
N THR A 154 -14.08 3.81 -1.76
CA THR A 154 -12.89 3.16 -1.16
C THR A 154 -13.21 1.89 -0.38
N LYS A 155 -14.49 1.70 -0.05
CA LYS A 155 -14.99 0.53 0.68
C LYS A 155 -15.50 -0.59 -0.23
N ARG A 156 -15.50 -0.40 -1.55
CA ARG A 156 -15.93 -1.45 -2.48
C ARG A 156 -15.05 -2.69 -2.39
N LYS A 157 -15.67 -3.87 -2.48
CA LYS A 157 -14.94 -5.15 -2.50
C LYS A 157 -14.66 -5.60 -3.92
N GLN A 158 -15.51 -5.22 -4.87
CA GLN A 158 -15.42 -5.63 -6.27
C GLN A 158 -15.65 -4.45 -7.22
N ILE A 159 -14.92 -4.49 -8.34
CA ILE A 159 -15.16 -3.61 -9.48
C ILE A 159 -16.26 -4.25 -10.34
N GLN A 160 -17.34 -3.50 -10.55
CA GLN A 160 -18.47 -3.92 -11.37
C GLN A 160 -18.74 -2.86 -12.44
N PRO A 161 -18.95 -3.26 -13.71
CA PRO A 161 -19.39 -2.35 -14.75
C PRO A 161 -20.62 -1.54 -14.32
N LEU A 162 -20.70 -0.30 -14.81
CA LEU A 162 -21.75 0.69 -14.55
C LEU A 162 -21.76 1.32 -13.14
N TYR A 163 -20.93 0.86 -12.20
CA TYR A 163 -20.88 1.45 -10.86
C TYR A 163 -19.49 2.02 -10.53
N PRO A 164 -19.43 3.22 -9.93
CA PRO A 164 -18.17 3.89 -9.67
C PRO A 164 -17.41 3.21 -8.53
N PHE A 165 -16.08 3.27 -8.59
CA PHE A 165 -15.16 2.77 -7.57
C PHE A 165 -14.04 3.79 -7.30
N ALA A 166 -13.29 3.60 -6.22
CA ALA A 166 -12.17 4.49 -5.93
C ALA A 166 -11.07 4.19 -6.93
N GLN A 167 -10.81 5.15 -7.82
CA GLN A 167 -9.81 4.99 -8.86
C GLN A 167 -8.45 4.61 -8.26
N MET A 168 -7.69 3.82 -9.01
CA MET A 168 -6.40 3.30 -8.58
C MET A 168 -5.36 4.42 -8.63
N LYS A 169 -5.36 5.28 -7.62
CA LYS A 169 -4.36 6.32 -7.43
C LYS A 169 -3.38 5.85 -6.37
N THR A 170 -2.15 5.55 -6.78
CA THR A 170 -1.05 5.42 -5.84
C THR A 170 -0.77 6.79 -5.20
N THR A 171 -0.48 6.82 -3.90
CA THR A 171 0.10 8.01 -3.24
C THR A 171 1.42 8.31 -3.94
N LYS A 172 1.50 9.43 -4.68
CA LYS A 172 2.66 9.78 -5.49
C LYS A 172 3.62 10.64 -4.69
N LYS A 173 4.85 10.17 -4.51
CA LYS A 173 5.98 11.01 -4.06
C LYS A 173 6.47 11.86 -5.23
N GLY A 174 6.84 13.10 -5.00
CA GLY A 174 7.42 13.99 -6.01
C GLY A 174 6.40 14.63 -6.96
N TYR A 175 5.17 14.88 -6.52
CA TYR A 175 4.11 15.41 -7.39
C TYR A 175 4.32 16.90 -7.73
N SER A 176 5.06 17.63 -6.90
CA SER A 176 5.43 19.01 -7.21
C SER A 176 6.89 19.11 -7.64
N GLU A 177 7.18 19.95 -8.62
CA GLU A 177 8.57 20.27 -9.01
C GLU A 177 9.38 20.78 -7.81
N ARG A 178 8.74 21.45 -6.85
CA ARG A 178 9.41 21.87 -5.60
C ARG A 178 9.83 20.69 -4.72
N GLU A 179 9.05 19.62 -4.69
CA GLU A 179 9.36 18.41 -3.92
C GLU A 179 10.51 17.60 -4.56
N VAL A 180 10.65 17.66 -5.89
CA VAL A 180 11.65 16.90 -6.64
C VAL A 180 12.91 17.73 -6.93
N PHE A 181 12.76 18.92 -7.50
CA PHE A 181 13.86 19.79 -7.93
C PHE A 181 14.21 20.88 -6.93
N GLY A 182 13.31 21.24 -6.02
CA GLY A 182 13.59 22.24 -4.97
C GLY A 182 14.57 21.74 -3.90
N LEU A 183 14.75 20.42 -3.76
CA LEU A 183 15.55 19.80 -2.70
C LEU A 183 16.50 18.68 -3.18
N LYS A 184 16.48 18.28 -4.46
CA LYS A 184 17.37 17.22 -4.98
C LYS A 184 17.97 17.59 -6.33
N SER A 185 19.21 17.15 -6.55
CA SER A 185 19.82 17.17 -7.89
C SER A 185 19.23 16.05 -8.77
N VAL A 186 19.36 16.17 -10.10
CA VAL A 186 19.02 15.09 -11.04
C VAL A 186 19.77 13.79 -10.69
N GLY A 187 21.02 13.91 -10.23
CA GLY A 187 21.83 12.77 -9.79
C GLY A 187 21.26 12.08 -8.55
N ASP A 188 20.77 12.85 -7.57
CA ASP A 188 20.16 12.28 -6.36
C ASP A 188 18.77 11.71 -6.61
N LEU A 189 18.02 12.29 -7.55
CA LEU A 189 16.78 11.71 -8.04
C LEU A 189 17.03 10.36 -8.73
N ALA A 190 18.05 10.28 -9.59
CA ALA A 190 18.43 9.03 -10.23
C ALA A 190 18.87 7.99 -9.20
N LYS A 191 19.70 8.35 -8.22
CA LYS A 191 20.07 7.42 -7.13
C LYS A 191 18.84 6.87 -6.42
N ASP A 192 17.83 7.72 -6.15
CA ASP A 192 16.61 7.32 -5.47
C ASP A 192 15.72 6.39 -6.30
N ILE A 193 15.49 6.72 -7.57
CA ILE A 193 14.69 5.91 -8.49
C ILE A 193 15.34 4.54 -8.72
N PHE A 194 16.68 4.48 -8.79
CA PHE A 194 17.45 3.25 -9.02
C PHE A 194 17.89 2.55 -7.72
N ARG A 195 17.33 2.88 -6.55
CA ARG A 195 17.58 2.12 -5.30
C ARG A 195 17.17 0.65 -5.41
N THR A 196 16.21 0.34 -6.28
CA THR A 196 15.76 -1.02 -6.53
C THR A 196 16.47 -1.58 -7.76
N GLN A 197 16.87 -2.87 -7.73
CA GLN A 197 17.55 -3.55 -8.84
C GLN A 197 16.63 -3.85 -10.05
N SER A 198 15.52 -3.13 -10.19
CA SER A 198 14.54 -3.32 -11.26
C SER A 198 14.76 -2.31 -12.39
N LYS A 199 14.29 -2.65 -13.61
CA LYS A 199 14.27 -1.71 -14.74
C LYS A 199 13.26 -0.60 -14.45
N GLN A 200 13.69 0.64 -14.61
CA GLN A 200 12.86 1.82 -14.37
C GLN A 200 12.16 2.24 -15.67
N ALA A 201 10.88 2.57 -15.59
CA ALA A 201 10.11 3.13 -16.69
C ALA A 201 10.11 4.67 -16.59
N VAL A 202 10.30 5.34 -17.72
CA VAL A 202 10.11 6.78 -17.85
C VAL A 202 8.99 7.00 -18.83
N GLU A 203 7.90 7.61 -18.37
CA GLU A 203 6.69 7.84 -19.14
C GLU A 203 6.35 9.32 -19.15
N ILE A 204 5.80 9.79 -20.28
CA ILE A 204 5.29 11.15 -20.37
C ILE A 204 4.01 11.22 -19.54
N LYS A 205 4.00 12.10 -18.53
CA LYS A 205 2.77 12.40 -17.80
C LYS A 205 1.88 13.27 -18.69
N VAL A 206 0.71 12.74 -19.02
CA VAL A 206 -0.36 13.52 -19.63
C VAL A 206 -1.19 14.20 -18.53
N ASP A 207 -1.62 15.43 -18.73
CA ASP A 207 -2.42 16.18 -17.76
C ASP A 207 -3.86 16.33 -18.23
N GLY A 208 -4.78 15.58 -17.64
CA GLY A 208 -6.20 15.63 -17.96
C GLY A 208 -7.05 15.50 -16.72
N PHE A 209 -8.32 15.16 -16.86
CA PHE A 209 -9.15 14.81 -15.71
C PHE A 209 -9.41 13.31 -15.72
N ARG A 210 -9.35 12.71 -14.53
CA ARG A 210 -9.42 11.27 -14.40
C ARG A 210 -10.87 10.80 -14.51
N VAL A 211 -11.09 9.77 -15.33
CA VAL A 211 -12.41 9.22 -15.63
C VAL A 211 -12.41 7.69 -15.57
N GLN A 212 -13.57 7.13 -15.26
CA GLN A 212 -13.87 5.70 -15.35
C GLN A 212 -14.80 5.51 -16.52
N LEU A 213 -14.39 4.75 -17.55
CA LEU A 213 -15.23 4.41 -18.69
C LEU A 213 -15.80 3.01 -18.45
N HIS A 214 -17.11 2.92 -18.24
CA HIS A 214 -17.79 1.65 -18.01
C HIS A 214 -18.56 1.25 -19.25
N LYS A 215 -18.49 -0.02 -19.61
CA LYS A 215 -19.35 -0.65 -20.61
C LYS A 215 -19.96 -1.92 -20.03
N LEU A 216 -21.26 -2.10 -20.25
CA LEU A 216 -21.93 -3.38 -20.08
C LEU A 216 -22.96 -3.55 -21.20
N LYS A 217 -22.67 -4.46 -22.14
CA LYS A 217 -23.45 -4.66 -23.37
C LYS A 217 -23.62 -3.32 -24.12
N ASP A 218 -24.84 -2.80 -24.21
CA ASP A 218 -25.20 -1.57 -24.91
C ASP A 218 -25.23 -0.34 -23.98
N GLU A 219 -24.98 -0.54 -22.70
CA GLU A 219 -24.90 0.51 -21.69
C GLU A 219 -23.48 1.02 -21.51
N ALA A 220 -23.36 2.33 -21.31
CA ALA A 220 -22.11 2.99 -21.01
C ALA A 220 -22.33 4.04 -19.93
N ARG A 221 -21.40 4.14 -18.99
CA ARG A 221 -21.36 5.19 -17.97
C ARG A 221 -19.95 5.76 -17.85
N ILE A 222 -19.86 7.04 -17.54
CA ILE A 222 -18.59 7.75 -17.36
C ILE A 222 -18.60 8.42 -15.99
N PHE A 223 -17.68 8.04 -15.11
CA PHE A 223 -17.56 8.64 -13.78
C PHE A 223 -16.26 9.43 -13.63
N THR A 224 -16.26 10.53 -12.88
CA THR A 224 -15.03 11.28 -12.52
C THR A 224 -14.27 10.64 -11.35
N GLU A 225 -13.10 11.20 -10.97
CA GLU A 225 -12.35 10.84 -9.75
C GLU A 225 -13.18 10.94 -8.46
N SER A 226 -14.07 11.94 -8.39
CA SER A 226 -15.00 12.11 -7.26
C SER A 226 -16.28 11.27 -7.39
N GLY A 227 -16.39 10.46 -8.44
CA GLY A 227 -17.53 9.60 -8.71
C GLY A 227 -18.75 10.33 -9.27
N HIS A 228 -18.61 11.51 -9.91
CA HIS A 228 -19.74 12.13 -10.62
C HIS A 228 -20.02 11.41 -11.93
N ASP A 229 -21.28 11.09 -12.19
CA ASP A 229 -21.73 10.64 -13.50
C ASP A 229 -21.73 11.81 -14.49
N ILE A 230 -20.80 11.76 -15.44
CA ILE A 230 -20.64 12.72 -16.53
C ILE A 230 -21.02 12.13 -17.90
N THR A 231 -21.78 11.03 -17.93
CA THR A 231 -22.16 10.30 -19.15
C THR A 231 -22.85 11.20 -20.15
N LYS A 232 -23.74 12.10 -19.68
CA LYS A 232 -24.52 12.99 -20.55
C LYS A 232 -23.68 14.12 -21.17
N GLN A 233 -22.57 14.46 -20.52
CA GLN A 233 -21.68 15.56 -20.89
C GLN A 233 -20.72 15.15 -22.02
N LEU A 234 -20.49 13.84 -22.22
CA LEU A 234 -19.56 13.30 -23.22
C LEU A 234 -20.25 12.30 -24.18
N PRO A 235 -21.29 12.72 -24.94
CA PRO A 235 -22.10 11.81 -25.77
C PRO A 235 -21.29 11.10 -26.86
N SER A 236 -20.32 11.78 -27.49
CA SER A 236 -19.47 11.14 -28.51
C SER A 236 -18.64 10.00 -27.90
N LEU A 237 -18.08 10.21 -26.71
CA LEU A 237 -17.30 9.18 -26.01
C LEU A 237 -18.19 8.01 -25.57
N VAL A 238 -19.43 8.27 -25.17
CA VAL A 238 -20.43 7.23 -24.89
C VAL A 238 -20.66 6.35 -26.11
N GLU A 239 -20.82 6.95 -27.29
CA GLU A 239 -20.99 6.17 -28.52
C GLU A 239 -19.73 5.39 -28.88
N ASP A 240 -18.53 5.94 -28.64
CA ASP A 240 -17.27 5.23 -28.85
C ASP A 240 -17.15 4.00 -27.93
N ILE A 241 -17.51 4.16 -26.65
CA ILE A 241 -17.59 3.06 -25.68
C ILE A 241 -18.57 1.99 -26.16
N LYS A 242 -19.75 2.39 -26.66
CA LYS A 242 -20.76 1.46 -27.17
C LYS A 242 -20.29 0.69 -28.41
N ARG A 243 -19.53 1.34 -29.31
CA ARG A 243 -18.99 0.71 -30.53
C ARG A 243 -17.89 -0.32 -30.27
N SER A 244 -17.27 -0.33 -29.09
CA SER A 244 -16.29 -1.34 -28.72
C SER A 244 -16.87 -2.76 -28.79
N ALA A 245 -16.10 -3.70 -29.37
CA ALA A 245 -16.50 -5.10 -29.51
C ALA A 245 -16.54 -5.86 -28.16
N ALA A 246 -15.85 -5.35 -27.13
CA ALA A 246 -15.83 -5.97 -25.82
C ALA A 246 -17.21 -5.84 -25.15
N LYS A 247 -17.80 -6.94 -24.68
CA LYS A 247 -19.16 -6.91 -24.10
C LYS A 247 -19.24 -6.25 -22.72
N SER A 248 -18.13 -6.15 -22.01
CA SER A 248 -18.09 -5.61 -20.65
C SER A 248 -16.67 -5.18 -20.31
N TYR A 249 -16.48 -3.97 -19.81
CA TYR A 249 -15.19 -3.51 -19.29
C TYR A 249 -15.35 -2.29 -18.39
N VAL A 250 -14.28 -1.99 -17.67
CA VAL A 250 -14.06 -0.73 -16.97
C VAL A 250 -12.64 -0.26 -17.29
N ILE A 251 -12.49 1.00 -17.72
CA ILE A 251 -11.20 1.62 -17.97
C ILE A 251 -11.03 2.78 -16.98
N ASP A 252 -10.01 2.70 -16.14
CA ASP A 252 -9.56 3.81 -15.30
C ASP A 252 -8.52 4.63 -16.09
N ALA A 253 -8.91 5.80 -16.59
CA ALA A 253 -8.18 6.56 -17.60
C ALA A 253 -8.05 8.05 -17.26
N GLU A 254 -7.18 8.71 -18.00
CA GLU A 254 -7.11 10.18 -18.05
C GLU A 254 -7.79 10.66 -19.34
N ALA A 255 -8.81 11.51 -19.23
CA ALA A 255 -9.42 12.18 -20.37
C ALA A 255 -8.80 13.57 -20.55
N THR A 256 -8.36 13.86 -21.77
CA THR A 256 -7.64 15.10 -22.09
C THR A 256 -8.23 15.77 -23.32
N PRO A 257 -8.53 17.06 -23.26
CA PRO A 257 -8.91 17.84 -24.43
C PRO A 257 -7.70 18.07 -25.35
N TYR A 258 -7.97 18.09 -26.65
CA TYR A 258 -6.98 18.38 -27.69
C TYR A 258 -7.50 19.47 -28.63
N ASP A 259 -6.59 20.30 -29.16
CA ASP A 259 -6.91 21.21 -30.27
C ASP A 259 -6.94 20.46 -31.62
N LYS A 260 -7.11 21.21 -32.72
CA LYS A 260 -7.20 20.63 -34.08
C LYS A 260 -5.88 20.03 -34.55
N GLU A 261 -4.78 20.45 -33.94
CA GLU A 261 -3.42 20.02 -34.19
C GLU A 261 -3.00 18.87 -33.26
N PHE A 262 -3.92 18.37 -32.41
CA PHE A 262 -3.69 17.34 -31.40
C PHE A 262 -2.70 17.77 -30.28
N THR A 263 -2.60 19.06 -30.00
CA THR A 263 -1.92 19.57 -28.81
C THR A 263 -2.79 19.33 -27.59
N ASN A 264 -2.23 18.75 -26.53
CA ASN A 264 -2.94 18.54 -25.27
C ASN A 264 -3.18 19.89 -24.57
N LEU A 265 -4.44 20.20 -24.27
CA LEU A 265 -4.84 21.48 -23.66
C LEU A 265 -4.91 21.44 -22.12
N GLY A 266 -4.53 20.32 -21.50
CA GLY A 266 -4.54 20.15 -20.06
C GLY A 266 -5.96 20.07 -19.46
N ARG A 267 -6.05 20.08 -18.13
CA ARG A 267 -7.33 20.21 -17.41
C ARG A 267 -8.07 21.49 -17.75
N ALA A 268 -7.35 22.59 -17.99
CA ALA A 268 -7.93 23.90 -18.25
C ALA A 268 -8.73 23.94 -19.57
N GLY A 269 -8.32 23.16 -20.57
CA GLY A 269 -9.04 23.04 -21.84
C GLY A 269 -10.36 22.26 -21.75
N ALA A 270 -10.67 21.62 -20.61
CA ALA A 270 -11.87 20.80 -20.43
C ALA A 270 -13.05 21.60 -19.83
N VAL A 271 -12.85 22.88 -19.53
CA VAL A 271 -13.92 23.77 -19.06
C VAL A 271 -14.85 24.07 -20.24
N PRO A 272 -16.17 23.87 -20.12
CA PRO A 272 -17.10 24.28 -21.15
C PRO A 272 -16.98 25.79 -21.37
N ALA A 273 -16.93 26.24 -22.63
CA ALA A 273 -17.25 27.61 -22.98
C ALA A 273 -18.73 27.91 -22.68
#